data_AF-A0A7C6K347-F1
#
_entry.id   AF-A0A7C6K347-F1
#
_cell.length_a   1.000
_cell.length_b   1.000
_cell.length_c   1.000
_cell.angle_alpha   90.00
_cell.angle_beta   90.00
_cell.angle_gamma   90.00
#
_symmetry.space_group_name_H-M   'P 1'
#
loop_
_entity.id
_entity.type
_entity.pdbx_description
1 polymer ?
#
loop_
_entity_poly.entity_id
_entity_poly.type
_entity_poly.pdbx_seq_one_letter_code
_entity_poly.pdbx_strand_id
1 'polypeptide(L)'
;MLELMKDLLNITNTSKDNILNHYLSRAKNAIQNYLNYDDEEIENKFQDEIVDLAIFWYKNKNNTGTIQMSQGSRSMTLERGIPRHIKESLPSPCIKVVG
;
A
#
# COMPACT_ATOMS: atom_id res chain seq x y z
N MET A 1 -2.26 -1.09 13.61
CA MET A 1 -2.31 -0.49 12.25
C MET A 1 -3.06 0.82 12.15
N LEU A 2 -4.34 0.89 12.53
CA LEU A 2 -5.15 2.12 12.35
C LEU A 2 -4.58 3.33 13.10
N GLU A 3 -4.20 3.16 14.37
CA GLU A 3 -3.61 4.24 15.18
C GLU A 3 -2.28 4.73 14.59
N LEU A 4 -1.39 3.79 14.26
CA LEU A 4 -0.10 4.09 13.63
C LEU A 4 -0.27 4.87 12.32
N MET A 5 -1.25 4.49 11.49
CA MET A 5 -1.59 5.22 10.26
C MET A 5 -2.11 6.64 10.55
N LYS A 6 -2.90 6.83 11.61
CA LYS A 6 -3.41 8.15 12.02
C LYS A 6 -2.29 9.06 12.50
N ASP A 7 -1.37 8.52 13.31
CA ASP A 7 -0.20 9.25 13.81
C ASP A 7 0.68 9.72 12.65
N LEU A 8 0.97 8.83 11.69
CA LEU A 8 1.76 9.17 10.49
C LEU A 8 1.08 10.17 9.55
N LEU A 9 -0.26 10.23 9.56
CA LEU A 9 -1.04 11.20 8.78
C LEU A 9 -1.38 12.47 9.57
N ASN A 10 -0.99 12.55 10.85
CA ASN A 10 -1.35 13.62 11.77
C ASN A 10 -2.87 13.87 11.83
N ILE A 11 -3.66 12.79 11.79
CA ILE A 11 -5.13 12.83 11.84
C ILE A 11 -5.60 12.53 13.27
N THR A 12 -6.20 13.52 13.92
CA THR A 12 -6.71 13.38 15.30
C THR A 12 -8.19 13.03 15.37
N ASN A 13 -8.93 13.12 14.25
CA ASN A 13 -10.37 12.89 14.19
C ASN A 13 -10.72 11.48 13.69
N THR A 14 -11.73 10.86 14.29
CA THR A 14 -12.24 9.51 13.95
C THR A 14 -13.17 9.48 12.73
N SER A 15 -13.51 10.64 12.17
CA SER A 15 -14.48 10.78 11.07
C SER A 15 -14.10 10.00 9.80
N LYS A 16 -12.82 9.67 9.61
CA LYS A 16 -12.32 8.95 8.42
C LYS A 16 -11.85 7.52 8.72
N ASP A 17 -12.14 6.99 9.91
CA ASP A 17 -11.67 5.68 10.33
C ASP A 17 -12.12 4.58 9.37
N ASN A 18 -13.36 4.65 8.89
CA ASN A 18 -13.87 3.67 7.94
C ASN A 18 -13.12 3.72 6.59
N ILE A 19 -12.71 4.91 6.17
CA ILE A 19 -11.91 5.12 4.94
C ILE A 19 -10.50 4.58 5.15
N LEU A 20 -9.87 4.89 6.28
CA LEU A 20 -8.53 4.40 6.62
C LEU A 20 -8.50 2.87 6.69
N ASN A 21 -9.49 2.27 7.34
CA ASN A 21 -9.66 0.81 7.39
C ASN A 21 -9.85 0.20 5.99
N HIS A 22 -10.59 0.87 5.10
CA HIS A 22 -10.72 0.42 3.71
C HIS A 22 -9.36 0.39 2.98
N TYR A 23 -8.53 1.41 3.15
CA TYR A 23 -7.19 1.44 2.55
C TYR A 23 -6.25 0.40 3.16
N LEU A 24 -6.30 0.17 4.46
CA LEU A 24 -5.53 -0.88 5.15
C LEU A 24 -5.91 -2.27 4.64
N SER A 25 -7.20 -2.59 4.57
CA SER A 25 -7.69 -3.87 4.05
C SER A 25 -7.28 -4.07 2.59
N ARG A 26 -7.40 -3.02 1.76
CA ARG A 26 -6.96 -3.06 0.37
C ARG A 26 -5.44 -3.30 0.28
N ALA A 27 -4.65 -2.68 1.16
CA ALA A 27 -3.18 -2.77 1.15
C ALA A 27 -2.74 -4.19 1.53
N LYS A 28 -3.35 -4.75 2.58
CA LYS A 28 -3.21 -6.15 2.98
C LYS A 28 -3.46 -7.09 1.81
N ASN A 29 -4.61 -6.96 1.14
CA ASN A 29 -4.95 -7.83 0.00
C ASN A 29 -3.95 -7.71 -1.16
N ALA A 30 -3.43 -6.51 -1.44
CA ALA A 30 -2.43 -6.34 -2.49
C ALA A 30 -1.09 -6.99 -2.13
N ILE A 31 -0.61 -6.83 -0.89
CA ILE A 31 0.61 -7.46 -0.43
C ILE A 31 0.46 -8.98 -0.41
N GLN A 32 -0.69 -9.47 0.07
CA GLN A 32 -1.03 -10.89 0.06
C GLN A 32 -0.99 -11.48 -1.35
N ASN A 33 -1.62 -10.79 -2.30
CA ASN A 33 -1.62 -11.21 -3.70
C ASN A 33 -0.22 -11.12 -4.34
N TYR A 34 0.57 -10.10 -3.98
CA TYR A 34 1.93 -9.94 -4.49
C TYR A 34 2.86 -11.06 -4.00
N LEU A 35 2.80 -11.39 -2.72
CA LEU A 35 3.58 -12.46 -2.11
C LEU A 35 3.02 -13.86 -2.41
N ASN A 36 1.78 -13.95 -2.91
CA ASN A 36 1.04 -15.20 -3.09
C ASN A 36 0.99 -16.04 -1.80
N TYR A 37 0.88 -15.31 -0.68
CA TYR A 37 1.00 -15.81 0.68
C TYR A 37 -0.41 -15.99 1.24
N ASP A 38 -0.79 -17.19 1.65
CA ASP A 38 -2.16 -17.50 2.11
C ASP A 38 -2.26 -17.61 3.63
N ASP A 39 -1.26 -17.04 4.31
CA ASP A 39 -1.12 -17.11 5.76
C ASP A 39 -1.92 -15.98 6.42
N GLU A 40 -2.73 -16.30 7.42
CA GLU A 40 -3.46 -15.33 8.22
C GLU A 40 -2.51 -14.40 9.00
N GLU A 41 -1.26 -14.82 9.25
CA GLU A 41 -0.25 -14.04 9.96
C GLU A 41 0.38 -12.90 9.16
N ILE A 42 -0.01 -12.71 7.88
CA ILE A 42 0.53 -11.65 7.03
C ILE A 42 0.39 -10.26 7.65
N GLU A 43 -0.69 -10.07 8.41
CA GLU A 43 -1.03 -8.81 9.08
C GLU A 43 -0.04 -8.46 10.20
N ASN A 44 0.50 -9.48 10.88
CA ASN A 44 1.49 -9.31 11.93
C ASN A 44 2.90 -9.19 11.36
N LYS A 45 3.19 -9.93 10.28
CA LYS A 45 4.53 -9.98 9.67
C LYS A 45 4.87 -8.73 8.86
N PHE A 46 3.88 -8.16 8.16
CA PHE A 46 4.07 -7.04 7.24
C PHE A 46 3.23 -5.82 7.64
N GLN A 47 3.05 -5.64 8.95
CA GLN A 47 2.19 -4.59 9.49
C GLN A 47 2.64 -3.22 8.98
N ASP A 48 3.94 -2.97 8.97
CA ASP A 48 4.53 -1.69 8.61
C ASP A 48 4.39 -1.43 7.09
N GLU A 49 4.64 -2.44 6.26
CA GLU A 49 4.46 -2.34 4.80
C GLU A 49 2.99 -2.13 4.40
N ILE A 50 2.06 -2.76 5.12
CA ILE A 50 0.62 -2.55 4.92
C ILE A 50 0.24 -1.11 5.22
N VAL A 51 0.76 -0.56 6.33
CA VAL A 51 0.50 0.83 6.72
C VAL A 51 1.10 1.81 5.70
N ASP A 52 2.35 1.61 5.28
CA ASP A 52 3.01 2.46 4.30
C ASP A 52 2.27 2.46 2.95
N LEU A 53 1.83 1.28 2.49
CA LEU A 53 1.05 1.16 1.26
C LEU A 53 -0.31 1.85 1.38
N ALA A 54 -1.00 1.68 2.51
CA ALA A 54 -2.27 2.34 2.77
C ALA A 54 -2.12 3.87 2.78
N ILE A 55 -1.05 4.40 3.39
CA ILE A 55 -0.73 5.83 3.41
C ILE A 55 -0.47 6.33 1.99
N PHE A 56 0.32 5.60 1.21
CA PHE A 56 0.62 5.96 -0.17
C PHE A 56 -0.65 6.08 -1.02
N TRP A 57 -1.55 5.11 -0.94
CA TRP A 57 -2.81 5.16 -1.68
C TRP A 57 -3.78 6.22 -1.15
N TYR A 58 -3.82 6.44 0.17
CA TYR A 58 -4.63 7.50 0.75
C TYR A 58 -4.18 8.88 0.26
N LYS A 59 -2.85 9.13 0.23
CA LYS A 59 -2.26 10.37 -0.31
C LYS A 59 -2.50 10.51 -1.81
N ASN A 60 -2.46 9.40 -2.56
CA ASN A 60 -2.65 9.39 -4.02
C ASN A 60 -4.10 9.18 -4.47
N LYS A 61 -5.10 9.23 -3.58
CA LYS A 61 -6.51 8.99 -3.94
C LYS A 61 -7.07 9.97 -4.99
N ASN A 62 -6.53 11.18 -5.05
CA ASN A 62 -6.92 12.20 -6.04
C ASN A 62 -6.16 12.06 -7.36
N ASN A 63 -5.17 11.16 -7.44
CA ASN A 63 -4.28 10.98 -8.59
C ASN A 63 -4.66 9.76 -9.45
N THR A 64 -5.94 9.36 -9.40
CA THR A 64 -6.48 8.15 -10.04
C THR A 64 -6.52 8.18 -11.56
N GLY A 65 -6.27 9.34 -12.17
CA GLY A 65 -6.28 9.52 -13.64
C GLY A 65 -4.92 9.74 -14.28
N THR A 66 -3.86 9.99 -13.51
CA THR A 66 -2.58 10.43 -14.07
C THR A 66 -1.50 9.37 -13.87
N ILE A 67 -1.44 8.47 -14.85
CA ILE A 67 -0.54 7.31 -14.87
C ILE A 67 0.92 7.78 -15.12
N GLN A 68 1.07 8.93 -15.76
CA GLN A 68 2.36 9.53 -16.09
C GLN A 68 2.21 11.05 -16.03
N MET A 69 2.89 11.69 -15.07
CA MET A 69 3.01 13.14 -15.01
C MET A 69 4.42 13.53 -15.44
N SER A 70 4.54 14.27 -16.53
CA SER A 70 5.80 14.85 -16.98
C SER A 70 5.75 16.35 -16.73
N GLN A 71 6.54 16.84 -15.76
CA GLN A 71 6.68 18.28 -15.51
C GLN A 71 8.14 18.69 -15.77
N GLY A 72 8.37 19.38 -16.90
CA GLY A 72 9.72 19.75 -17.32
C GLY A 72 10.63 18.53 -17.51
N SER A 73 11.83 18.56 -16.93
CA SER A 73 12.79 17.43 -16.98
C SER A 73 12.49 16.30 -15.97
N ARG A 74 11.41 16.39 -15.20
CA ARG A 74 11.03 15.39 -14.19
C ARG A 74 9.83 14.58 -14.69
N SER A 75 10.07 13.32 -15.02
CA SER A 75 9.02 12.33 -15.30
C SER A 75 8.70 11.55 -14.03
N MET A 76 7.44 11.60 -13.57
CA MET A 76 6.94 10.77 -12.49
C MET A 76 5.98 9.73 -13.08
N THR A 77 6.43 8.48 -13.12
CA THR A 77 5.57 7.34 -13.48
C THR A 77 4.94 6.82 -12.20
N LEU A 78 3.62 6.99 -12.06
CA LEU A 78 2.86 6.33 -11.01
C LEU A 78 2.67 4.87 -11.44
N GLU A 79 3.45 3.95 -10.84
CA GLU A 79 3.29 2.51 -11.11
C GLU A 79 1.86 2.07 -10.78
N ARG A 80 1.24 1.32 -11.70
CA ARG A 80 -0.01 0.62 -11.42
C ARG A 80 0.28 -0.53 -10.45
N GLY A 81 0.03 -0.33 -9.16
CA GLY A 81 0.12 -1.38 -8.14
C GLY A 81 0.84 -0.94 -6.86
N ILE A 82 1.57 -1.88 -6.25
CA ILE A 82 2.42 -1.63 -5.08
C ILE A 82 3.67 -0.85 -5.54
N PRO A 83 4.02 0.27 -4.91
CA PRO A 83 5.22 1.03 -5.21
C PRO A 83 6.50 0.22 -5.05
N ARG A 84 7.52 0.53 -5.86
CA ARG A 84 8.82 -0.16 -5.84
C ARG A 84 9.52 -0.17 -4.48
N HIS A 85 9.46 0.93 -3.72
CA HIS A 85 10.05 1.01 -2.38
C HIS A 85 9.42 0.03 -1.38
N ILE A 86 8.11 -0.24 -1.50
CA ILE A 86 7.42 -1.23 -0.66
C ILE A 86 7.75 -2.64 -1.13
N LYS A 87 7.83 -2.86 -2.45
CA LYS A 87 8.27 -4.16 -3.01
C LYS A 87 9.70 -4.53 -2.57
N GLU A 88 10.57 -3.55 -2.41
CA GLU A 88 11.95 -3.76 -1.93
C GLU A 88 12.02 -4.10 -0.42
N SER A 89 11.03 -3.66 0.37
CA SER A 89 10.89 -4.06 1.79
C SER A 89 10.32 -5.48 1.91
N LEU A 90 9.45 -5.87 0.98
CA LEU A 90 8.83 -7.19 0.97
C LEU A 90 9.82 -8.28 0.51
N PRO A 91 9.72 -9.50 1.06
CA PRO A 91 10.50 -10.62 0.56
C PRO A 91 10.14 -10.92 -0.90
N SER A 92 11.08 -11.51 -1.64
CA SER A 92 10.88 -11.86 -3.05
C SER A 92 9.58 -12.68 -3.22
N PRO A 93 8.69 -12.31 -4.15
CA PRO A 93 7.39 -12.94 -4.28
C PRO A 93 7.53 -14.45 -4.54
N CYS A 94 6.77 -15.27 -3.81
CA CYS A 94 6.77 -16.71 -4.00
C CYS A 94 6.18 -17.06 -5.37
N ILE A 95 7.05 -17.48 -6.29
CA ILE A 95 6.65 -18.00 -7.60
C ILE A 95 5.99 -19.36 -7.36
N LYS A 96 4.66 -19.44 -7.46
CA LYS A 96 3.99 -20.74 -7.60
C LYS A 96 4.24 -21.23 -9.03
N VAL A 97 5.15 -22.19 -9.17
CA VAL A 97 5.26 -22.98 -10.39
C VAL A 97 4.01 -23.85 -10.49
N VAL A 98 3.08 -23.48 -11.38
CA VAL A 98 1.98 -24.36 -11.76
C VAL A 98 2.56 -25.37 -12.75
N GLY A 99 2.75 -26.60 -12.28
CA GLY A 99 3.14 -27.77 -13.08
C GLY A 99 1.94 -28.65 -13.34
#